data_AF-A0A4V6WK67-F1
#
_entry.id   AF-A0A4V6WK67-F1
#
_cell.length_a   1.000
_cell.length_b   1.000
_cell.length_c   1.000
_cell.angle_alpha   90.00
_cell.angle_beta   90.00
_cell.angle_gamma   90.00
#
_symmetry.space_group_name_H-M   'P 1'
#
loop_
_entity.id
_entity.type
_entity.pdbx_description
1 polymer ?
#
loop_
_entity_poly.entity_id
_entity_poly.type
_entity_poly.pdbx_seq_one_letter_code
_entity_poly.pdbx_strand_id
1 'polypeptide(L)'
;MASSKQTTADTLALLDERLRRVNYALHGDSETRDPDPPQTPRSAIARLRALERTLAQLRAHSPAAAEVLALQKAHPSLFHPPPPNTPSTLPPTQLTALILAHSQLYASVSANLTQLQDTRVPDPASAAKLVELAPRIEKARAKQEKQAREVAELRARSARVVERWLEVGMLGMSERWAEWEERLREVEIVVRRREGAKRREEGMV
;
A
#
# COMPACT_ATOMS: atom_id res chain seq x y z
N MET A 1 23.34 59.92 -6.57
CA MET A 1 22.38 59.68 -5.46
C MET A 1 21.03 59.07 -5.92
N ALA A 2 20.56 59.31 -7.16
CA ALA A 2 19.32 58.69 -7.66
C ALA A 2 19.49 57.18 -8.01
N SER A 3 20.64 56.81 -8.60
CA SER A 3 20.94 55.42 -8.99
C SER A 3 20.93 54.43 -7.83
N SER A 4 21.49 54.78 -6.65
CA SER A 4 21.51 53.87 -5.48
C SER A 4 20.11 53.66 -4.87
N LYS A 5 19.24 54.67 -4.91
CA LYS A 5 17.84 54.54 -4.48
C LYS A 5 17.05 53.61 -5.42
N GLN A 6 17.37 53.65 -6.71
CA GLN A 6 16.78 52.75 -7.71
C GLN A 6 17.23 51.30 -7.48
N THR A 7 18.55 51.06 -7.37
CA THR A 7 19.11 49.71 -7.14
C THR A 7 18.61 49.08 -5.83
N THR A 8 18.43 49.87 -4.78
CA THR A 8 17.86 49.38 -3.51
C THR A 8 16.37 49.07 -3.62
N ALA A 9 15.60 49.84 -4.39
CA ALA A 9 14.18 49.55 -4.63
C ALA A 9 14.00 48.26 -5.47
N ASP A 10 14.88 48.06 -6.46
CA ASP A 10 14.86 46.91 -7.38
C ASP A 10 15.28 45.61 -6.67
N THR A 11 16.35 45.66 -5.87
CA THR A 11 16.78 44.51 -5.06
C THR A 11 15.71 44.09 -4.05
N LEU A 12 15.02 45.05 -3.42
CA LEU A 12 13.89 44.75 -2.53
C LEU A 12 12.68 44.16 -3.27
N ALA A 13 12.42 44.59 -4.51
CA ALA A 13 11.34 44.02 -5.31
C ALA A 13 11.65 42.56 -5.70
N LEU A 14 12.90 42.29 -6.07
CA LEU A 14 13.37 40.95 -6.40
C LEU A 14 13.33 40.00 -5.18
N LEU A 15 13.64 40.51 -3.99
CA LEU A 15 13.51 39.74 -2.74
C LEU A 15 12.04 39.41 -2.40
N ASP A 16 11.12 40.36 -2.60
CA ASP A 16 9.69 40.12 -2.39
C ASP A 16 9.16 39.06 -3.37
N GLU A 17 9.48 39.18 -4.66
CA GLU A 17 9.08 38.21 -5.67
C GLU A 17 9.60 36.80 -5.38
N ARG A 18 10.87 36.68 -4.95
CA ARG A 18 11.46 35.39 -4.58
C ARG A 18 10.75 34.78 -3.37
N LEU A 19 10.44 35.58 -2.35
CA LEU A 19 9.73 35.10 -1.16
C LEU A 19 8.33 34.59 -1.54
N ARG A 20 7.62 35.30 -2.42
CA ARG A 20 6.32 34.85 -2.95
C ARG A 20 6.41 33.52 -3.71
N ARG A 21 7.43 33.35 -4.56
CA ARG A 21 7.65 32.08 -5.27
C ARG A 21 7.94 30.92 -4.33
N VAL A 22 8.74 31.13 -3.28
CA VAL A 22 9.01 30.11 -2.26
C VAL A 22 7.73 29.78 -1.48
N ASN A 23 6.94 30.79 -1.13
CA ASN A 23 5.67 30.57 -0.46
C ASN A 23 4.71 29.72 -1.31
N TYR A 24 4.60 30.05 -2.61
CA TYR A 24 3.79 29.30 -3.57
C TYR A 24 4.28 27.86 -3.76
N ALA A 25 5.59 27.64 -3.86
CA ALA A 25 6.14 26.30 -3.98
C ALA A 25 5.92 25.43 -2.72
N LEU A 26 5.84 26.06 -1.55
CA LEU A 26 5.73 25.36 -0.26
C LEU A 26 4.28 25.08 0.16
N HIS A 27 3.35 25.97 -0.20
CA HIS A 27 1.93 25.86 0.18
C HIS A 27 0.99 25.56 -0.99
N GLY A 28 1.48 25.62 -2.23
CA GLY A 28 0.66 25.47 -3.44
C GLY A 28 -0.29 26.65 -3.63
N ASP A 29 -1.32 26.46 -4.45
CA ASP A 29 -2.41 27.43 -4.70
C ASP A 29 -3.40 27.46 -3.52
N SER A 30 -2.88 27.49 -2.28
CA SER A 30 -3.71 27.67 -1.09
C SER A 30 -4.31 29.07 -1.12
N GLU A 31 -5.63 29.19 -1.00
CA GLU A 31 -6.43 30.42 -1.07
C GLU A 31 -6.13 31.49 0.01
N THR A 32 -4.90 31.60 0.52
CA THR A 32 -4.43 32.79 1.24
C THR A 32 -3.97 33.84 0.24
N ARG A 33 -4.89 34.25 -0.64
CA ARG A 33 -4.78 35.51 -1.38
C ARG A 33 -4.96 36.64 -0.39
N ASP A 34 -3.91 36.94 0.37
CA ASP A 34 -3.82 38.24 1.02
C ASP A 34 -3.85 39.31 -0.09
N PRO A 35 -4.72 40.34 0.04
CA PRO A 35 -4.92 41.32 -1.01
C PRO A 35 -3.61 42.06 -1.29
N ASP A 36 -3.31 42.27 -2.58
CA ASP A 36 -2.16 43.04 -3.05
C ASP A 36 -1.99 44.31 -2.20
N PRO A 37 -0.84 44.51 -1.51
CA PRO A 37 -0.62 45.75 -0.80
C PRO A 37 -0.52 46.90 -1.82
N PRO A 38 -1.12 48.07 -1.53
CA PRO A 38 -1.16 49.19 -2.46
C PRO A 38 0.24 49.66 -2.86
N GLN A 39 0.40 49.94 -4.16
CA GLN A 39 1.60 50.39 -4.88
C GLN A 39 2.14 51.77 -4.45
N THR A 40 2.03 52.13 -3.17
CA THR A 40 2.63 53.35 -2.64
C THR A 40 4.08 53.09 -2.23
N PRO A 41 5.02 54.03 -2.51
CA PRO A 41 6.42 53.85 -2.18
C PRO A 41 6.63 53.93 -0.67
N ARG A 42 6.47 52.79 0.02
CA ARG A 42 6.88 52.64 1.42
C ARG A 42 8.40 52.81 1.51
N SER A 43 8.87 53.45 2.57
CA SER A 43 10.30 53.57 2.85
C SER A 43 10.98 52.20 2.83
N ALA A 44 12.23 52.13 2.36
CA ALA A 44 12.97 50.86 2.21
C ALA A 44 13.00 50.02 3.51
N ILE A 45 13.09 50.69 4.66
CA ILE A 45 13.06 50.08 6.00
C ILE A 45 11.69 49.43 6.29
N ALA A 46 10.59 50.09 5.91
CA ALA A 46 9.25 49.54 6.09
C ALA A 46 9.02 48.30 5.21
N ARG A 47 9.60 48.26 4.00
CA ARG A 47 9.57 47.09 3.11
C ARG A 47 10.39 45.92 3.66
N LEU A 48 11.59 46.17 4.19
CA LEU A 48 12.41 45.15 4.84
C LEU A 48 11.69 44.53 6.05
N ARG A 49 11.11 45.34 6.92
CA ARG A 49 10.33 44.84 8.06
C ARG A 49 9.09 44.06 7.65
N ALA A 50 8.54 44.30 6.46
CA ALA A 50 7.45 43.49 5.93
C ALA A 50 7.96 42.12 5.47
N LEU A 51 9.08 42.07 4.75
CA LEU A 51 9.73 40.83 4.32
C LEU A 51 10.21 39.97 5.50
N GLU A 52 10.74 40.59 6.55
CA GLU A 52 11.11 39.89 7.77
C GLU A 52 9.90 39.25 8.46
N ARG A 53 8.76 39.95 8.48
CA ARG A 53 7.51 39.42 9.05
C ARG A 53 6.96 38.26 8.23
N THR A 54 6.97 38.35 6.89
CA THR A 54 6.51 37.25 6.03
C THR A 54 7.43 36.04 6.09
N LEU A 55 8.75 36.25 6.21
CA LEU A 55 9.71 35.16 6.44
C LEU A 55 9.50 34.51 7.81
N ALA A 56 9.27 35.30 8.86
CA ALA A 56 8.95 34.78 10.19
C ALA A 56 7.64 33.97 10.20
N GLN A 57 6.61 34.42 9.47
CA GLN A 57 5.39 33.66 9.25
C GLN A 57 5.68 32.35 8.50
N LEU A 58 6.44 32.39 7.40
CA LEU A 58 6.80 31.20 6.62
C LEU A 58 7.53 30.15 7.48
N ARG A 59 8.46 30.61 8.33
CA ARG A 59 9.18 29.76 9.29
C ARG A 59 8.25 29.13 10.33
N ALA A 60 7.21 29.84 10.77
CA ALA A 60 6.25 29.31 11.74
C ALA A 60 5.29 28.28 11.13
N HIS A 61 4.92 28.46 9.85
CA HIS A 61 3.94 27.59 9.19
C HIS A 61 4.56 26.34 8.55
N SER A 62 5.83 26.40 8.14
CA SER A 62 6.50 25.26 7.52
C SER A 62 7.73 24.78 8.32
N PRO A 63 7.73 23.51 8.78
CA PRO A 63 8.90 22.94 9.47
C PRO A 63 10.12 22.86 8.55
N ALA A 64 9.92 22.60 7.25
CA ALA A 64 11.00 22.55 6.26
C ALA A 64 11.74 23.89 6.11
N ALA A 65 11.01 25.02 6.13
CA ALA A 65 11.63 26.34 6.07
C ALA A 65 12.46 26.63 7.34
N ALA A 66 12.00 26.17 8.51
CA ALA A 66 12.74 26.32 9.76
C ALA A 66 14.02 25.47 9.77
N GLU A 67 13.96 24.25 9.24
CA GLU A 67 15.11 23.34 9.14
C GLU A 67 16.17 23.85 8.17
N VAL A 68 15.80 24.37 7.00
CA VAL A 68 16.76 24.93 6.04
C VAL A 68 17.49 26.14 6.62
N LEU A 69 16.78 27.01 7.35
CA LEU A 69 17.42 28.15 8.03
C LEU A 69 18.32 27.70 9.19
N ALA A 70 17.97 26.64 9.90
CA ALA A 70 18.82 26.05 10.93
C ALA A 70 20.08 25.42 10.33
N LEU A 71 19.93 24.70 9.20
CA LEU A 71 21.04 24.14 8.43
C LEU A 71 21.97 25.21 7.88
N GLN A 72 21.42 26.31 7.35
CA GLN A 72 22.23 27.44 6.87
C GLN A 72 23.06 28.06 8.00
N LYS A 73 22.48 28.18 9.21
CA LYS A 73 23.18 28.72 10.39
C LYS A 73 24.24 27.76 10.92
N ALA A 74 23.94 26.47 10.97
CA ALA A 74 24.85 25.45 11.48
C ALA A 74 26.01 25.18 10.50
N HIS A 75 25.72 25.22 9.20
CA HIS A 75 26.66 24.86 8.14
C HIS A 75 26.61 25.85 6.98
N PRO A 76 27.14 27.07 7.15
CA PRO A 76 27.17 28.08 6.09
C PRO A 76 28.00 27.64 4.88
N SER A 77 28.92 26.69 5.07
CA SER A 77 29.76 26.09 4.03
C SER A 77 29.02 25.16 3.06
N LEU A 78 27.82 24.67 3.41
CA LEU A 78 27.01 23.85 2.50
C LEU A 78 26.35 24.70 1.40
N PHE A 79 26.09 25.98 1.69
CA PHE A 79 25.39 26.90 0.79
C PHE A 79 26.33 27.88 0.09
N HIS A 80 27.58 27.97 0.52
CA HIS A 80 28.64 28.72 -0.16
C HIS A 80 29.68 27.70 -0.64
N PRO A 81 29.69 27.35 -1.93
CA PRO A 81 30.70 26.44 -2.45
C PRO A 81 32.09 27.03 -2.15
N PRO A 82 33.03 26.24 -1.61
CA PRO A 82 34.39 26.71 -1.43
C PRO A 82 34.95 27.16 -2.78
N PRO A 83 35.78 28.22 -2.83
CA PRO A 83 36.41 28.63 -4.07
C PRO A 83 37.17 27.43 -4.68
N PRO A 84 37.22 27.29 -6.02
CA PRO A 84 37.68 26.09 -6.72
C PRO A 84 39.13 25.65 -6.42
N ASN A 85 39.87 26.43 -5.64
CA ASN A 85 41.30 26.25 -5.34
C ASN A 85 41.57 25.97 -3.86
N THR A 86 40.77 25.13 -3.20
CA THR A 86 41.22 24.54 -1.92
C THR A 86 42.17 23.39 -2.23
N PRO A 87 43.48 23.46 -1.89
CA PRO A 87 44.38 22.33 -2.07
C PRO A 87 43.88 21.20 -1.17
N SER A 88 43.64 20.04 -1.79
CA SER A 88 43.38 18.80 -1.06
C SER A 88 44.43 18.63 0.04
N THR A 89 43.99 18.32 1.26
CA THR A 89 44.88 18.11 2.41
C THR A 89 45.79 16.88 2.26
N LEU A 90 45.60 16.10 1.19
CA LEU A 90 46.39 14.92 0.88
C LEU A 90 47.41 15.20 -0.24
N PRO A 91 48.66 14.72 -0.11
CA PRO A 91 49.66 14.80 -1.16
C PRO A 91 49.17 14.04 -2.42
N PRO A 92 49.59 14.47 -3.63
CA PRO A 92 49.07 13.97 -4.90
C PRO A 92 49.30 12.46 -5.09
N THR A 93 50.34 11.91 -4.49
CA THR A 93 50.66 10.46 -4.50
C THR A 93 49.66 9.63 -3.69
N GLN A 94 49.09 10.18 -2.61
CA GLN A 94 48.07 9.49 -1.82
C GLN A 94 46.70 9.54 -2.52
N LEU A 95 46.43 10.63 -3.25
CA LEU A 95 45.22 10.73 -4.07
C LEU A 95 45.23 9.72 -5.22
N THR A 96 46.34 9.55 -5.92
CA THR A 96 46.44 8.53 -6.99
C THR A 96 46.33 7.11 -6.45
N ALA A 97 46.93 6.83 -5.28
CA ALA A 97 46.78 5.54 -4.61
C ALA A 97 45.32 5.26 -4.21
N LEU A 98 44.60 6.26 -3.70
CA LEU A 98 43.19 6.14 -3.33
C LEU A 98 42.30 5.92 -4.57
N ILE A 99 42.54 6.67 -5.65
CA ILE A 99 41.82 6.51 -6.92
C ILE A 99 42.07 5.11 -7.50
N LEU A 100 43.30 4.62 -7.47
CA LEU A 100 43.64 3.28 -7.92
C LEU A 100 42.98 2.20 -7.07
N ALA A 101 42.99 2.35 -5.74
CA ALA A 101 42.34 1.43 -4.81
C ALA A 101 40.82 1.35 -5.03
N HIS A 102 40.17 2.45 -5.43
CA HIS A 102 38.73 2.51 -5.66
C HIS A 102 38.34 2.46 -7.14
N SER A 103 39.29 2.22 -8.05
CA SER A 103 39.07 2.23 -9.51
C SER A 103 37.95 1.30 -9.96
N GLN A 104 37.89 0.09 -9.39
CA GLN A 104 36.85 -0.89 -9.67
C GLN A 104 35.46 -0.45 -9.16
N LEU A 105 35.40 0.27 -8.03
CA LEU A 105 34.15 0.83 -7.52
C LEU A 105 33.64 1.93 -8.45
N TYR A 106 34.51 2.79 -8.96
CA TYR A 106 34.11 3.81 -9.94
C TYR A 106 33.61 3.19 -11.24
N ALA A 107 34.28 2.14 -11.74
CA ALA A 107 33.86 1.44 -12.95
C ALA A 107 32.53 0.70 -12.78
N SER A 108 32.30 0.07 -11.63
CA SER A 108 31.04 -0.63 -11.34
C SER A 108 29.88 0.32 -11.08
N VAL A 109 30.10 1.40 -10.32
CA VAL A 109 29.07 2.42 -10.07
C VAL A 109 28.72 3.18 -11.34
N SER A 110 29.70 3.52 -12.19
CA SER A 110 29.41 4.16 -13.47
C SER A 110 28.57 3.25 -14.37
N ALA A 111 28.93 1.97 -14.50
CA ALA A 111 28.16 0.98 -15.25
C ALA A 111 26.72 0.82 -14.71
N ASN A 112 26.55 0.79 -13.39
CA ASN A 112 25.23 0.72 -12.75
C ASN A 112 24.41 1.99 -12.98
N LEU A 113 25.03 3.18 -12.98
CA LEU A 113 24.35 4.45 -13.25
C LEU A 113 23.93 4.57 -14.72
N THR A 114 24.78 4.14 -15.68
CA THR A 114 24.36 4.05 -17.08
C THR A 114 23.24 3.05 -17.26
N GLN A 115 23.30 1.91 -16.57
CA GLN A 115 22.20 0.93 -16.59
C GLN A 115 20.90 1.52 -16.02
N LEU A 116 20.97 2.29 -14.92
CA LEU A 116 19.80 2.98 -14.35
C LEU A 116 19.24 4.05 -15.27
N GLN A 117 20.11 4.74 -16.02
CA GLN A 117 19.71 5.71 -17.03
C GLN A 117 19.00 5.03 -18.22
N ASP A 118 19.41 3.82 -18.58
CA ASP A 118 18.80 3.01 -19.63
C ASP A 118 17.51 2.31 -19.17
N THR A 119 17.34 2.06 -17.86
CA THR A 119 16.07 1.56 -17.33
C THR A 119 15.01 2.65 -17.37
N ARG A 120 14.12 2.57 -18.37
CA ARG A 120 12.92 3.40 -18.39
C ARG A 120 12.08 3.09 -17.16
N VAL A 121 11.79 4.12 -16.36
CA VAL A 121 10.81 4.03 -15.29
C VAL A 121 9.49 3.51 -15.89
N PRO A 122 8.87 2.45 -15.33
CA PRO A 122 7.64 1.90 -15.89
C PRO A 122 6.55 2.98 -15.94
N ASP A 123 5.73 2.91 -16.99
CA ASP A 123 4.67 3.88 -17.24
C ASP A 123 3.74 4.01 -16.01
N PRO A 124 3.65 5.18 -15.36
CA PRO A 124 2.81 5.38 -14.19
C PRO A 124 1.33 5.13 -14.46
N ALA A 125 0.89 5.18 -15.73
CA ALA A 125 -0.48 4.83 -16.09
C ALA A 125 -0.80 3.35 -15.83
N SER A 126 0.19 2.45 -15.90
CA SER A 126 0.00 1.03 -15.55
C SER A 126 -0.21 0.84 -14.05
N ALA A 127 0.54 1.57 -13.22
CA ALA A 127 0.40 1.55 -11.77
C ALA A 127 -0.95 2.15 -11.33
N ALA A 128 -1.39 3.25 -11.97
CA ALA A 128 -2.69 3.85 -11.72
C ALA A 128 -3.85 2.86 -12.01
N LYS A 129 -3.78 2.11 -13.12
CA LYS A 129 -4.76 1.05 -13.45
C LYS A 129 -4.82 -0.04 -12.38
N LEU A 130 -3.69 -0.42 -11.77
CA LEU A 130 -3.68 -1.40 -10.68
C LEU A 130 -4.40 -0.86 -9.43
N VAL A 131 -4.21 0.41 -9.11
CA VAL A 131 -4.91 1.07 -8.00
C VAL A 131 -6.42 1.15 -8.28
N GLU A 132 -6.82 1.44 -9.52
CA GLU A 132 -8.23 1.44 -9.93
C GLU A 132 -8.90 0.05 -9.83
N LEU A 133 -8.13 -1.04 -10.00
CA LEU A 133 -8.64 -2.41 -9.89
C LEU A 133 -8.83 -2.88 -8.45
N ALA A 134 -8.09 -2.31 -7.49
CA ALA A 134 -8.19 -2.67 -6.07
C ALA A 134 -9.63 -2.74 -5.51
N PRO A 135 -10.50 -1.74 -5.70
CA PRO A 135 -11.88 -1.81 -5.19
C PRO A 135 -12.73 -2.90 -5.88
N ARG A 136 -12.42 -3.28 -7.12
CA ARG A 136 -13.12 -4.38 -7.82
C ARG A 136 -12.73 -5.73 -7.22
N ILE A 137 -11.47 -5.90 -6.87
CA ILE A 137 -10.95 -7.11 -6.21
C ILE A 137 -11.60 -7.26 -4.84
N GLU A 138 -11.65 -6.20 -4.03
CA GLU A 138 -12.28 -6.23 -2.70
C GLU A 138 -13.78 -6.56 -2.78
N LYS A 139 -14.50 -5.97 -3.75
CA LYS A 139 -15.91 -6.33 -3.99
C LYS A 139 -16.09 -7.80 -4.38
N ALA A 140 -15.20 -8.34 -5.21
CA ALA A 140 -15.25 -9.75 -5.61
C ALA A 140 -14.95 -10.67 -4.41
N ARG A 141 -13.95 -10.32 -3.59
CA ARG A 141 -13.60 -11.04 -2.37
C ARG A 141 -14.75 -11.08 -1.36
N ALA A 142 -15.41 -9.95 -1.12
CA ALA A 142 -16.57 -9.90 -0.24
C ALA A 142 -17.72 -10.81 -0.73
N LYS A 143 -17.94 -10.86 -2.06
CA LYS A 143 -18.92 -11.80 -2.66
C LYS A 143 -18.49 -13.26 -2.46
N GLN A 144 -17.21 -13.57 -2.66
CA GLN A 144 -16.68 -14.91 -2.47
C GLN A 144 -16.83 -15.38 -1.01
N GLU A 145 -16.56 -14.52 -0.04
CA GLU A 145 -16.75 -14.84 1.38
C GLU A 145 -18.22 -15.09 1.72
N LYS A 146 -19.14 -14.29 1.17
CA LYS A 146 -20.59 -14.52 1.33
C LYS A 146 -21.00 -15.87 0.74
N GLN A 147 -20.58 -16.17 -0.48
CA GLN A 147 -20.87 -17.44 -1.14
C GLN A 147 -20.28 -18.63 -0.38
N ALA A 148 -19.07 -18.51 0.15
CA ALA A 148 -18.43 -19.56 0.95
C ALA A 148 -19.24 -19.89 2.21
N ARG A 149 -19.80 -18.87 2.88
CA ARG A 149 -20.68 -19.05 4.06
C ARG A 149 -21.97 -19.77 3.67
N GLU A 150 -22.64 -19.31 2.62
CA GLU A 150 -23.88 -19.92 2.12
C GLU A 150 -23.67 -21.39 1.73
N VAL A 151 -22.58 -21.69 1.04
CA VAL A 151 -22.23 -23.07 0.65
C VAL A 151 -21.92 -23.93 1.87
N ALA A 152 -21.21 -23.40 2.87
CA ALA A 152 -20.94 -24.13 4.11
C ALA A 152 -22.23 -24.48 4.86
N GLU A 153 -23.16 -23.52 4.96
CA GLU A 153 -24.47 -23.77 5.57
C GLU A 153 -25.31 -24.79 4.79
N LEU A 154 -25.33 -24.68 3.46
CA LEU A 154 -26.06 -25.62 2.61
C LEU A 154 -25.49 -27.04 2.74
N ARG A 155 -24.16 -27.18 2.79
CA ARG A 155 -23.48 -28.47 3.02
C ARG A 155 -23.84 -29.05 4.38
N ALA A 156 -23.86 -28.24 5.43
CA ALA A 156 -24.26 -28.70 6.75
C ALA A 156 -25.73 -29.16 6.79
N ARG A 157 -26.62 -28.42 6.13
CA ARG A 157 -28.05 -28.79 6.02
C ARG A 157 -28.24 -30.06 5.19
N SER A 158 -27.56 -30.19 4.05
CA SER A 158 -27.65 -31.39 3.22
C SER A 158 -27.10 -32.62 3.93
N ALA A 159 -25.98 -32.48 4.64
CA ALA A 159 -25.40 -33.57 5.43
C ALA A 159 -26.41 -34.10 6.46
N ARG A 160 -27.07 -33.21 7.22
CA ARG A 160 -28.11 -33.61 8.20
C ARG A 160 -29.33 -34.27 7.58
N VAL A 161 -29.69 -33.91 6.35
CA VAL A 161 -30.81 -34.57 5.64
C VAL A 161 -30.40 -35.98 5.22
N VAL A 162 -29.19 -36.13 4.67
CA VAL A 162 -28.65 -37.44 4.27
C VAL A 162 -28.48 -38.35 5.48
N GLU A 163 -27.91 -37.84 6.58
CA GLU A 163 -27.75 -38.56 7.84
C GLU A 163 -29.09 -39.10 8.35
N ARG A 164 -30.10 -38.25 8.47
CA ARG A 164 -31.45 -38.68 8.88
C ARG A 164 -32.07 -39.71 7.93
N TRP A 165 -31.84 -39.58 6.63
CA TRP A 165 -32.34 -40.55 5.65
C TRP A 165 -31.62 -41.90 5.80
N LEU A 166 -30.31 -41.91 6.05
CA LEU A 166 -29.55 -43.13 6.30
C LEU A 166 -30.00 -43.81 7.60
N GLU A 167 -30.13 -43.07 8.70
CA GLU A 167 -30.54 -43.59 10.00
C GLU A 167 -31.97 -44.11 9.99
N VAL A 168 -32.94 -43.26 9.63
CA VAL A 168 -34.36 -43.61 9.75
C VAL A 168 -34.83 -44.40 8.54
N GLY A 169 -34.37 -44.01 7.35
CA GLY A 169 -34.82 -44.58 6.08
C GLY A 169 -34.15 -45.91 5.79
N MET A 170 -32.82 -45.99 5.83
CA MET A 170 -32.10 -47.22 5.51
C MET A 170 -31.98 -48.14 6.72
N LEU A 171 -31.34 -47.70 7.81
CA LEU A 171 -31.07 -48.56 8.97
C LEU A 171 -32.38 -48.99 9.64
N GLY A 172 -33.26 -48.05 9.98
CA GLY A 172 -34.55 -48.36 10.58
C GLY A 172 -35.46 -49.23 9.71
N MET A 173 -35.34 -49.16 8.37
CA MET A 173 -36.06 -50.08 7.49
C MET A 173 -35.39 -51.45 7.43
N SER A 174 -34.06 -51.52 7.43
CA SER A 174 -33.33 -52.79 7.43
C SER A 174 -33.57 -53.60 8.71
N GLU A 175 -33.65 -52.95 9.87
CA GLU A 175 -33.99 -53.59 11.14
C GLU A 175 -35.39 -54.19 11.10
N ARG A 176 -36.37 -53.43 10.59
CA ARG A 176 -37.74 -53.94 10.41
C ARG A 176 -37.75 -55.12 9.43
N TRP A 177 -37.07 -55.02 8.29
CA TRP A 177 -36.99 -56.14 7.34
C TRP A 177 -36.38 -57.39 7.95
N ALA A 178 -35.31 -57.25 8.74
CA ALA A 178 -34.70 -58.36 9.44
C ALA A 178 -35.66 -59.02 10.44
N GLU A 179 -36.41 -58.23 11.21
CA GLU A 179 -37.43 -58.75 12.13
C GLU A 179 -38.55 -59.49 11.38
N TRP A 180 -39.03 -58.94 10.26
CA TRP A 180 -40.02 -59.61 9.40
C TRP A 180 -39.49 -60.91 8.82
N GLU A 181 -38.23 -60.94 8.38
CA GLU A 181 -37.58 -62.15 7.85
C GLU A 181 -37.45 -63.22 8.95
N GLU A 182 -37.10 -62.84 10.18
CA GLU A 182 -37.02 -63.75 11.32
C GLU A 182 -38.38 -64.38 11.63
N ARG A 183 -39.44 -63.56 11.74
CA ARG A 183 -40.81 -64.06 11.96
C ARG A 183 -41.28 -64.96 10.83
N LEU A 184 -40.97 -64.61 9.58
CA LEU A 184 -41.32 -65.44 8.43
C LEU A 184 -40.60 -66.79 8.48
N ARG A 185 -39.31 -66.79 8.87
CA ARG A 185 -38.51 -68.01 9.06
C ARG A 185 -39.10 -68.89 10.16
N GLU A 186 -39.56 -68.32 11.27
CA GLU A 186 -40.23 -69.07 12.34
C GLU A 186 -41.52 -69.73 11.84
N VAL A 187 -42.36 -69.00 11.11
CA VAL A 187 -43.59 -69.54 10.51
C VAL A 187 -43.26 -70.63 9.49
N GLU A 188 -42.26 -70.42 8.64
CA GLU A 188 -41.81 -71.41 7.66
C GLU A 188 -41.35 -72.71 8.34
N ILE A 189 -40.60 -72.62 9.44
CA ILE A 189 -40.18 -73.79 10.23
C ILE A 189 -41.41 -74.55 10.75
N VAL A 190 -42.42 -73.86 11.28
CA VAL A 190 -43.65 -74.50 11.79
C VAL A 190 -44.42 -75.17 10.65
N VAL A 191 -44.56 -74.52 9.50
CA VAL A 191 -45.24 -75.07 8.31
C VAL A 191 -44.50 -76.32 7.83
N ARG A 192 -43.18 -76.26 7.63
CA ARG A 192 -42.35 -77.42 7.23
C ARG A 192 -42.48 -78.59 8.21
N ARG A 193 -42.54 -78.32 9.52
CA ARG A 193 -42.75 -79.37 10.54
C ARG A 193 -44.13 -80.01 10.42
N ARG A 194 -45.19 -79.22 10.20
CA ARG A 194 -46.57 -79.72 10.02
C ARG A 194 -46.73 -80.49 8.71
N GLU A 195 -46.20 -79.98 7.62
CA GLU A 195 -46.20 -80.69 6.33
C GLU A 195 -45.42 -82.01 6.41
N GLY A 196 -44.27 -82.01 7.09
CA GLY A 196 -43.51 -83.23 7.34
C GLY A 196 -44.22 -84.23 8.27
N ALA A 197 -45.05 -83.77 9.21
CA ALA A 197 -45.91 -84.65 10.01
C ALA A 197 -47.04 -85.24 9.16
N LYS A 198 -47.73 -84.41 8.39
CA LYS A 198 -48.81 -84.83 7.49
C LYS A 198 -48.33 -85.83 6.43
N ARG A 199 -47.17 -85.62 5.81
CA ARG A 199 -46.59 -86.60 4.85
C ARG A 199 -46.31 -87.96 5.48
N ARG A 200 -45.88 -87.99 6.75
CA ARG A 200 -45.68 -89.23 7.52
C ARG A 200 -47.01 -89.91 7.85
N GLU A 201 -48.06 -89.15 8.16
CA GLU A 201 -49.41 -89.66 8.40
C GLU A 201 -50.07 -90.20 7.12
N GLU A 202 -49.84 -89.53 5.98
CA GLU A 202 -50.35 -89.94 4.66
C GLU A 202 -49.57 -91.11 4.04
N GLY A 203 -48.58 -91.67 4.74
CA GLY A 203 -47.79 -92.82 4.27
C GLY A 203 -46.90 -92.52 3.06
N MET A 204 -46.70 -91.24 2.72
CA MET A 204 -45.78 -90.81 1.67
C MET A 204 -44.40 -90.58 2.28
N VAL A 205 -43.64 -91.67 2.42
CA VAL A 205 -42.18 -91.69 2.48
C VAL A 205 -41.67 -92.43 1.26
#